data_AF-A0A356X0Y3-F1
#
_entry.id   AF-A0A356X0Y3-F1
#
_cell.length_a   1.000
_cell.length_b   1.000
_cell.length_c   1.000
_cell.angle_alpha   90.00
_cell.angle_beta   90.00
_cell.angle_gamma   90.00
#
_symmetry.space_group_name_H-M   'P 1'
#
loop_
_entity.id
_entity.type
_entity.pdbx_description
1 polymer ?
#
loop_
_entity_poly.entity_id
_entity_poly.type
_entity_poly.pdbx_seq_one_letter_code
_entity_poly.pdbx_strand_id
1 'polypeptide(L)' 'MSDDKPLILFETEGSYPYSGGGVSTWAHILCTELKEKVDFHLLAITGNPYVESRYRLPENIT' A
#
# COMPACT_ATOMS: atom_id res chain seq x y z
N MET A 1 -10.26 -24.93 2.41
CA MET A 1 -9.57 -23.95 1.54
C MET A 1 -8.47 -23.38 2.39
N SER A 2 -7.22 -23.39 1.92
CA SER A 2 -6.06 -22.95 2.70
C SER A 2 -6.29 -21.54 3.27
N ASP A 3 -6.10 -21.38 4.59
CA ASP A 3 -6.17 -20.12 5.34
C ASP A 3 -5.04 -19.12 4.98
N ASP A 4 -4.40 -19.31 3.83
CA ASP A 4 -3.22 -18.53 3.44
C ASP A 4 -3.68 -17.28 2.68
N LYS A 5 -3.28 -16.10 3.18
CA LYS A 5 -3.62 -14.84 2.53
C LYS A 5 -2.83 -14.72 1.23
N PRO A 6 -3.46 -14.36 0.09
CA PRO A 6 -2.70 -14.00 -1.10
C PRO A 6 -1.79 -12.82 -0.81
N LEU A 7 -0.55 -12.92 -1.29
CA LEU A 7 0.44 -11.85 -1.27
C LEU A 7 0.44 -11.14 -2.63
N ILE A 8 0.19 -9.83 -2.61
CA ILE A 8 0.06 -9.01 -3.82
C ILE A 8 1.17 -7.95 -3.86
N LEU A 9 1.91 -7.89 -4.97
CA LEU A 9 2.75 -6.74 -5.26
C LEU A 9 1.86 -5.58 -5.73
N PHE A 10 1.85 -4.49 -4.97
CA PHE A 10 1.06 -3.31 -5.27
C PHE A 10 1.99 -2.16 -5.68
N GLU A 11 2.02 -1.88 -6.99
CA GLU A 11 2.91 -0.89 -7.57
C GLU A 11 2.24 0.48 -7.67
N THR A 12 2.97 1.54 -7.34
CA THR A 12 2.48 2.92 -7.45
C THR A 12 3.55 3.84 -8.05
N GLU A 13 3.13 4.77 -8.92
CA GLU A 13 4.01 5.81 -9.46
C GLU A 13 3.92 7.05 -8.57
N GLY A 14 4.77 7.14 -7.55
CA GLY A 14 4.89 8.32 -6.68
C GLY A 14 3.67 8.67 -5.81
N SER A 15 2.57 7.92 -5.93
CA SER A 15 1.30 8.18 -5.26
C SER A 15 1.31 7.59 -3.84
N TYR A 16 0.71 6.43 -3.60
CA TYR A 16 0.68 5.83 -2.27
C TYR A 16 2.04 5.17 -1.92
N PRO A 17 2.67 5.48 -0.78
CA PRO A 17 2.14 6.23 0.36
C PRO A 17 2.69 7.66 0.50
N TYR A 18 3.37 8.20 -0.52
CA TYR A 18 4.16 9.43 -0.42
C TYR A 18 3.41 10.72 -0.81
N SER A 19 2.39 10.62 -1.67
CA SER A 19 1.56 11.75 -2.12
C SER A 19 0.13 11.60 -1.63
N GLY A 20 -0.55 12.73 -1.40
CA GLY A 20 -1.98 12.73 -1.12
C GLY A 20 -2.84 12.76 -2.40
N GLY A 21 -4.14 12.58 -2.25
CA GLY A 21 -5.11 12.65 -3.36
C GLY A 21 -6.01 11.43 -3.44
N GLY A 22 -6.94 11.43 -4.39
CA GLY A 22 -7.96 10.38 -4.49
C GLY A 22 -7.38 8.97 -4.64
N VAL A 23 -6.34 8.81 -5.49
CA VAL A 23 -5.68 7.51 -5.72
C VAL A 23 -5.03 6.99 -4.44
N SER A 24 -4.26 7.83 -3.73
CA SER A 24 -3.59 7.41 -2.49
C SER A 24 -4.57 7.12 -1.36
N THR A 25 -5.65 7.91 -1.26
CA THR A 25 -6.72 7.65 -0.30
C THR A 25 -7.43 6.33 -0.60
N TRP A 26 -7.75 6.07 -1.86
CA TRP A 26 -8.34 4.79 -2.29
C TRP A 26 -7.41 3.61 -2.01
N ALA A 27 -6.12 3.72 -2.35
CA ALA A 27 -5.14 2.68 -2.10
C ALA A 27 -4.99 2.38 -0.60
N HIS A 28 -4.95 3.43 0.24
CA HIS A 28 -4.90 3.28 1.69
C HIS A 28 -6.14 2.57 2.26
N ILE A 29 -7.34 2.95 1.80
CA ILE A 29 -8.60 2.29 2.19
C ILE A 29 -8.58 0.83 1.75
N LEU A 30 -8.20 0.55 0.50
CA LEU A 30 -8.13 -0.81 -0.04
C LEU A 30 -7.26 -1.72 0.83
N CYS A 31 -6.02 -1.31 1.11
CA CYS A 31 -5.11 -2.11 1.91
C CYS A 31 -5.58 -2.29 3.35
N THR A 32 -6.22 -1.26 3.93
CA THR A 32 -6.74 -1.30 5.30
C THR A 32 -7.94 -2.23 5.43
N GLU A 33 -8.93 -2.12 4.55
CA GLU A 33 -10.18 -2.90 4.62
C GLU A 33 -9.94 -4.38 4.26
N LEU A 34 -8.89 -4.68 3.50
CA LEU A 34 -8.51 -6.05 3.14
C LEU A 34 -7.47 -6.69 4.06
N LYS A 35 -7.08 -6.03 5.18
CA LYS A 35 -5.98 -6.50 6.04
C LYS A 35 -6.13 -7.92 6.59
N GLU A 36 -7.36 -8.38 6.80
CA GLU A 36 -7.64 -9.74 7.27
C GLU A 36 -7.59 -10.79 6.15
N LYS A 37 -7.52 -10.37 4.88
CA LYS A 37 -7.71 -11.23 3.71
C LYS A 37 -6.55 -11.20 2.71
N VAL A 38 -5.75 -10.14 2.68
CA VAL A 38 -4.70 -9.94 1.68
C VAL A 38 -3.49 -9.29 2.34
N ASP A 39 -2.31 -9.78 2.01
CA ASP A 39 -1.05 -9.13 2.35
C ASP A 39 -0.48 -8.42 1.10
N PHE A 40 0.14 -7.27 1.31
CA PHE A 40 0.66 -6.43 0.24
C PHE A 40 2.17 -6.19 0.39
N HIS A 41 2.88 -6.31 -0.72
CA HIS A 41 4.19 -5.68 -0.89
C HIS A 41 4.02 -4.37 -1.62
N LEU A 42 4.37 -3.25 -0.98
CA LEU A 42 4.19 -1.93 -1.58
C LEU A 42 5.46 -1.50 -2.31
N LEU A 43 5.38 -1.40 -3.64
CA LEU A 43 6.45 -0.89 -4.48
C LEU A 43 6.08 0.47 -5.04
N ALA A 44 6.48 1.52 -4.32
CA ALA A 44 6.29 2.89 -4.77
C ALA A 44 7.52 3.39 -5.53
N ILE A 45 7.38 3.59 -6.84
CA ILE A 45 8.42 4.12 -7.71
C ILE A 45 8.39 5.65 -7.62
N THR A 46 9.47 6.25 -7.14
CA THR A 46 9.56 7.72 -6.94
C THR A 46 10.82 8.29 -7.57
N GLY A 47 10.77 9.56 -7.97
CA GLY A 47 11.94 10.28 -8.47
C GLY A 47 12.85 10.84 -7.38
N ASN A 48 12.34 10.99 -6.15
CA ASN A 48 13.09 11.51 -5.01
C ASN A 48 13.23 10.41 -3.94
N PRO A 49 14.46 10.00 -3.58
CA PRO A 49 14.69 8.92 -2.60
C PRO A 49 14.41 9.32 -1.15
N TYR A 50 14.23 10.61 -0.85
CA TYR A 50 14.06 11.13 0.51
C TYR A 50 12.60 11.51 0.83
N VAL A 51 11.63 10.77 0.27
CA VAL A 51 10.21 11.00 0.54
C VAL A 51 9.73 10.21 1.74
N GLU A 52 9.06 10.90 2.66
CA GLU A 52 8.44 10.26 3.82
C GLU A 52 6.99 9.87 3.52
N SER A 53 6.55 8.75 4.12
CA SER A 53 5.16 8.31 4.02
C SER A 53 4.23 9.35 4.64
N ARG A 54 3.14 9.67 3.94
CA ARG A 54 2.04 10.53 4.45
C ARG A 54 0.94 9.73 5.15
N TYR A 55 1.01 8.40 5.10
CA TYR A 55 0.02 7.49 5.66
C TYR A 55 0.67 6.60 6.73
N ARG A 56 -0.10 6.27 7.75
CA ARG A 56 0.25 5.19 8.67
C ARG A 56 -0.08 3.87 7.98
N LEU A 57 0.94 3.13 7.55
CA LEU A 57 0.74 1.87 6.86
C LEU A 57 0.09 0.84 7.79
N PRO A 58 -0.91 0.06 7.32
CA PRO A 58 -1.42 -1.07 8.08
C PRO A 58 -0.38 -2.20 8.14
N GLU A 59 -0.58 -3.12 9.09
CA GLU A 59 0.37 -4.19 9.40
C GLU A 59 0.53 -5.26 8.30
N ASN A 60 -0.43 -5.34 7.37
CA ASN A 60 -0.39 -6.25 6.22
C ASN A 60 0.38 -5.69 5.02
N ILE A 61 1.11 -4.58 5.20
CA ILE A 61 1.98 -4.00 4.18
C ILE A 61 3.43 -4.16 4.61
N THR A 62 4.26 -4.70 3.71
CA THR A 62 5.73 -4.73 3.86
C THR A 62 6.41 -4.01 2.71
#